data_AF-A0AAJ2WKA2-F1
#
_entry.id   AF-A0AAJ2WKA2-F1
#
_cell.length_a   1.000
_cell.length_b   1.000
_cell.length_c   1.000
_cell.angle_alpha   90.00
_cell.angle_beta   90.00
_cell.angle_gamma   90.00
#
_symmetry.space_group_name_H-M   'P 1'
#
loop_
_entity.id
_entity.type
_entity.pdbx_description
1 polymer ?
#
loop_
_entity_poly.entity_id
_entity_poly.type
_entity_poly.pdbx_seq_one_letter_code
_entity_poly.pdbx_strand_id
1 'polypeptide(L)'
;MVAQNLMNRGRREDGGPQQGHRRLICVGNSQGMGCAVAGSCSVVPIEHAIMNYCADQMNLARLFEGGDRSEALAGKLAIARARVADTTAKVERITDAMLADDTGDAPAAFMRRARELEASLAEQQAEVDALELELAAVASSPTPAVAKAWADLQEGVKGLDYDARTKARQLVADTFERITIYHRGTEPEQTRSWNGTIDLVLVAKRGSSRILHIDRRTGEWRSGEEASIFDLMDH
;
A
#
# COMPACT_ATOMS: atom_id res chain seq x y z
N MET A 1 -1.01 -13.63 -12.30
CA MET A 1 -0.68 -13.74 -13.75
C MET A 1 0.57 -14.59 -13.91
N VAL A 2 0.80 -15.15 -15.10
CA VAL A 2 2.04 -15.84 -15.48
C VAL A 2 2.72 -15.11 -16.64
N ALA A 3 4.05 -15.18 -16.69
CA ALA A 3 4.84 -14.63 -17.79
C ALA A 3 4.86 -15.59 -18.98
N GLN A 4 4.53 -15.07 -20.17
CA GLN A 4 4.76 -15.75 -21.43
C GLN A 4 5.93 -15.05 -22.15
N ASN A 5 7.06 -15.76 -22.27
CA ASN A 5 8.29 -15.22 -22.83
C ASN A 5 8.56 -15.85 -24.22
N LEU A 6 8.25 -15.12 -25.28
CA LEU A 6 8.40 -15.57 -26.67
C LEU A 6 9.80 -15.23 -27.22
N MET A 7 10.84 -15.58 -26.47
CA MET A 7 12.23 -15.15 -26.72
C MET A 7 12.87 -15.79 -27.96
N ASN A 8 12.27 -16.83 -28.50
CA ASN A 8 12.75 -17.53 -29.71
C ASN A 8 12.27 -16.88 -31.02
N ARG A 9 11.49 -15.80 -30.95
CA ARG A 9 11.00 -15.04 -32.11
C ARG A 9 12.03 -13.98 -32.55
N GLY A 10 11.79 -13.38 -33.71
CA GLY A 10 12.66 -12.34 -34.29
C GLY A 10 12.99 -11.21 -33.30
N ARG A 11 14.23 -10.72 -33.35
CA ARG A 11 14.74 -9.66 -32.49
C ARG A 11 14.56 -8.29 -33.12
N ARG A 12 14.71 -7.25 -32.30
CA ARG A 12 14.84 -5.86 -32.75
C ARG A 12 16.26 -5.63 -33.30
N GLU A 13 16.45 -4.49 -33.94
CA GLU A 13 17.74 -4.07 -34.51
C GLU A 13 18.85 -3.95 -33.45
N ASP A 14 18.49 -3.61 -32.21
CA ASP A 14 19.40 -3.53 -31.06
C ASP A 14 19.74 -4.90 -30.45
N GLY A 15 19.29 -6.00 -31.06
CA GLY A 15 19.49 -7.36 -30.54
C GLY A 15 18.54 -7.74 -29.39
N GLY A 16 17.71 -6.81 -28.91
CA GLY A 16 16.72 -7.06 -27.87
C GLY A 16 15.50 -7.85 -28.38
N PRO A 17 14.70 -8.47 -27.50
CA PRO A 17 13.39 -9.01 -27.88
C PRO A 17 12.45 -7.89 -28.32
N GLN A 18 11.49 -8.20 -29.19
CA GLN A 18 10.40 -7.25 -29.50
C GLN A 18 9.60 -6.94 -28.23
N GLN A 19 9.11 -5.70 -28.11
CA GLN A 19 8.39 -5.26 -26.92
C GLN A 19 7.12 -6.09 -26.64
N GLY A 20 6.51 -6.66 -27.69
CA GLY A 20 5.35 -7.56 -27.56
C GLY A 20 5.67 -9.02 -27.21
N HIS A 21 6.94 -9.42 -27.14
CA HIS A 21 7.33 -10.83 -26.94
C HIS A 21 7.34 -11.26 -25.48
N ARG A 22 7.43 -10.30 -24.56
CA ARG A 22 7.33 -10.55 -23.12
C ARG A 22 5.95 -10.12 -22.66
N ARG A 23 5.12 -11.09 -22.27
CA ARG A 23 3.69 -10.83 -22.01
C ARG A 23 3.26 -11.31 -20.63
N LEU A 24 2.30 -10.61 -20.05
CA LEU A 24 1.56 -11.04 -18.87
C LEU A 24 0.21 -11.61 -19.33
N ILE A 25 -0.13 -12.78 -18.80
CA ILE A 25 -1.39 -13.48 -19.07
C ILE A 25 -1.97 -14.02 -17.76
N CYS A 26 -3.30 -14.01 -17.65
CA CYS A 26 -3.98 -14.67 -16.53
C CYS A 26 -3.64 -16.18 -16.51
N VAL A 27 -3.37 -16.75 -15.33
CA VAL A 27 -3.00 -18.17 -15.20
C VAL A 27 -4.14 -19.06 -15.69
N GLY A 28 -5.40 -18.76 -15.31
CA GLY A 28 -6.57 -19.50 -15.77
C GLY A 28 -6.72 -19.49 -17.30
N ASN A 29 -6.47 -18.33 -17.93
CA ASN A 29 -6.45 -18.23 -19.39
C ASN A 29 -5.29 -19.04 -20.01
N SER A 30 -4.10 -19.00 -19.41
CA SER A 30 -2.93 -19.73 -19.93
C SER A 30 -3.05 -21.26 -19.84
N GLN A 31 -3.79 -21.75 -18.84
CA GLN A 31 -3.99 -23.18 -18.58
C GLN A 31 -5.29 -23.71 -19.18
N GLY A 32 -6.02 -22.91 -19.96
CA GLY A 32 -7.27 -23.33 -20.60
C GLY A 32 -8.47 -23.51 -19.65
N MET A 33 -8.37 -23.07 -18.39
CA MET A 33 -9.48 -23.08 -17.42
C MET A 33 -10.52 -21.99 -17.69
N GLY A 34 -10.26 -21.11 -18.67
CA GLY A 34 -11.09 -19.96 -18.98
C GLY A 34 -10.80 -18.76 -18.07
N CYS A 35 -11.13 -17.56 -18.56
CA CYS A 35 -11.09 -16.32 -17.79
C CYS A 35 -12.15 -15.39 -18.37
N ALA A 36 -12.99 -14.81 -17.51
CA ALA A 36 -14.01 -13.84 -17.92
C ALA A 36 -13.40 -12.64 -18.67
N VAL A 37 -12.15 -12.30 -18.32
CA VAL A 37 -11.36 -11.24 -18.94
C VAL A 37 -10.18 -11.86 -19.69
N ALA A 38 -10.47 -12.57 -20.78
CA ALA A 38 -9.44 -13.20 -21.61
C ALA A 38 -8.54 -12.16 -22.30
N GLY A 39 -7.24 -12.43 -22.29
CA GLY A 39 -6.26 -11.56 -22.93
C GLY A 39 -4.84 -11.71 -22.40
N SER A 40 -3.95 -10.89 -22.97
CA SER A 40 -2.60 -10.67 -22.49
C SER A 40 -2.13 -9.27 -22.89
N CYS A 41 -1.22 -8.69 -22.11
CA CYS A 41 -0.55 -7.43 -22.44
C CYS A 41 0.97 -7.61 -22.48
N SER A 42 1.65 -6.67 -23.12
CA SER A 42 3.11 -6.57 -22.98
C SER A 42 3.45 -6.17 -21.54
N VAL A 43 4.52 -6.76 -21.01
CA VAL A 43 5.07 -6.40 -19.69
C VAL A 43 5.88 -5.10 -19.73
N VAL A 44 6.37 -4.72 -20.90
CA VAL A 44 7.30 -3.59 -21.08
C VAL A 44 6.72 -2.25 -20.60
N PRO A 45 5.53 -1.79 -21.05
CA PRO A 45 4.97 -0.53 -20.58
C PRO A 45 4.72 -0.56 -19.05
N ILE A 46 4.41 -1.72 -18.49
CA ILE A 46 4.16 -1.90 -17.05
C ILE A 46 5.46 -1.76 -16.27
N GLU A 47 6.55 -2.39 -16.71
CA GLU A 47 7.87 -2.23 -16.12
C GLU A 47 8.34 -0.78 -16.19
N HIS A 48 8.18 -0.13 -17.34
CA HIS A 48 8.54 1.28 -17.48
C HIS A 48 7.76 2.17 -16.52
N ALA A 49 6.43 2.00 -16.44
CA ALA A 49 5.60 2.78 -15.56
C ALA A 49 5.99 2.63 -14.08
N ILE A 50 6.19 1.39 -13.61
CA ILE A 50 6.58 1.12 -12.22
C ILE A 50 7.96 1.73 -11.92
N MET A 51 8.94 1.51 -12.81
CA MET A 51 10.29 2.05 -12.60
C MET A 51 10.28 3.58 -12.60
N ASN A 52 9.60 4.22 -13.55
CA ASN A 52 9.47 5.68 -13.63
C ASN A 52 8.79 6.25 -12.38
N TYR A 53 7.67 5.65 -11.96
CA TYR A 53 6.91 6.13 -10.83
C TYR A 53 7.71 6.02 -9.52
N CYS A 54 8.38 4.89 -9.29
CA CYS A 54 9.14 4.67 -8.07
C CYS A 54 10.51 5.37 -8.04
N ALA A 55 11.05 5.76 -9.20
CA ALA A 55 12.27 6.56 -9.29
C ALA A 55 12.04 8.02 -8.85
N ASP A 56 10.80 8.51 -8.95
CA ASP A 56 10.43 9.83 -8.47
C ASP A 56 10.13 9.81 -6.95
N GLN A 57 10.88 10.61 -6.19
CA GLN A 57 10.75 10.64 -4.73
C GLN A 57 9.36 11.10 -4.27
N MET A 58 8.74 12.07 -4.96
CA MET A 58 7.43 12.61 -4.57
C MET A 58 6.33 11.58 -4.82
N ASN A 59 6.37 10.90 -5.97
CA ASN A 59 5.45 9.83 -6.28
C ASN A 59 5.58 8.66 -5.31
N LEU A 60 6.82 8.25 -5.02
CA LEU A 60 7.05 7.19 -4.05
C LEU A 60 6.58 7.59 -2.64
N ALA A 61 6.77 8.85 -2.22
CA ALA A 61 6.24 9.36 -0.95
C ALA A 61 4.71 9.31 -0.91
N ARG A 62 4.03 9.78 -1.96
CA ARG A 62 2.57 9.69 -2.09
C ARG A 62 2.06 8.27 -2.05
N LEU A 63 2.81 7.32 -2.60
CA LEU A 63 2.47 5.90 -2.54
C LEU A 63 2.50 5.36 -1.12
N PHE A 64 3.24 5.94 -0.18
CA PHE A 64 3.30 5.48 1.21
C PHE A 64 2.49 6.34 2.20
N GLU A 65 2.19 7.59 1.88
CA GLU A 65 1.52 8.54 2.79
C GLU A 65 -0.01 8.39 2.85
N GLY A 66 -0.68 7.98 1.76
CA GLY A 66 -2.15 8.00 1.64
C GLY A 66 -2.81 6.64 1.82
N GLY A 67 -2.79 6.07 3.02
CA GLY A 67 -3.43 4.77 3.29
C GLY A 67 -4.52 4.81 4.34
N ASP A 68 -5.64 4.14 4.06
CA ASP A 68 -6.75 3.82 4.97
C ASP A 68 -6.26 3.30 6.33
N ARG A 69 -5.10 2.64 6.34
CA ARG A 69 -4.46 2.12 7.56
C ARG A 69 -4.06 3.23 8.54
N SER A 70 -3.50 4.34 8.05
CA SER A 70 -3.12 5.48 8.89
C SER A 70 -4.36 6.12 9.52
N GLU A 71 -5.41 6.32 8.72
CA GLU A 71 -6.69 6.85 9.19
C GLU A 71 -7.40 5.91 10.17
N ALA A 72 -7.40 4.60 9.90
CA ALA A 72 -7.95 3.60 10.81
C ALA A 72 -7.18 3.55 12.14
N LEU A 73 -5.84 3.67 12.11
CA LEU A 73 -5.02 3.75 13.32
C LEU A 73 -5.29 5.05 14.09
N ALA A 74 -5.41 6.19 13.41
CA ALA A 74 -5.77 7.46 14.02
C ALA A 74 -7.17 7.41 14.68
N GLY A 75 -8.13 6.76 14.03
CA GLY A 75 -9.48 6.53 14.58
C GLY A 75 -9.45 5.66 15.84
N LYS A 76 -8.69 4.54 15.82
CA LYS A 76 -8.49 3.69 17.01
C LYS A 76 -7.82 4.45 18.15
N LEU A 77 -6.79 5.24 17.84
CA LEU A 77 -6.08 6.07 18.81
C LEU A 77 -7.01 7.12 19.45
N ALA A 78 -7.87 7.76 18.67
CA ALA A 78 -8.86 8.70 19.20
C ALA A 78 -9.83 8.02 20.19
N ILE A 79 -10.33 6.83 19.85
CA ILE A 79 -11.20 6.05 20.74
C ILE A 79 -10.47 5.59 22.01
N ALA A 80 -9.20 5.17 21.90
CA ALA A 80 -8.39 4.77 23.05
C ALA A 80 -8.12 5.95 23.99
N ARG A 81 -7.74 7.13 23.45
CA ARG A 81 -7.56 8.36 24.23
C ARG A 81 -8.84 8.81 24.94
N ALA A 82 -10.00 8.66 24.29
CA ALA A 82 -11.30 8.93 24.91
C ALA A 82 -11.60 8.00 26.09
N ARG A 83 -11.25 6.71 25.98
CA ARG A 83 -11.38 5.73 27.08
C ARG A 83 -10.47 6.08 28.27
N VAL A 84 -9.21 6.44 28.00
CA VAL A 84 -8.28 6.94 29.02
C VAL A 84 -8.87 8.15 29.74
N ALA A 85 -9.35 9.15 29.00
CA ALA A 85 -9.94 10.36 29.59
C ALA A 85 -11.16 10.06 30.49
N ASP A 86 -12.06 9.16 30.08
CA ASP A 86 -13.22 8.75 30.88
C ASP A 86 -12.80 8.00 32.16
N THR A 87 -11.81 7.10 32.07
CA THR A 87 -11.29 6.37 33.23
C THR A 87 -10.57 7.30 34.20
N THR A 88 -9.74 8.23 33.69
CA THR A 88 -9.09 9.27 34.51
C THR A 88 -10.12 10.11 35.27
N ALA A 89 -11.17 10.57 34.59
CA ALA A 89 -12.25 11.34 35.23
C ALA A 89 -13.03 10.52 36.28
N LYS A 90 -13.09 9.19 36.17
CA LYS A 90 -13.67 8.31 37.20
C LYS A 90 -12.75 8.18 38.41
N VAL A 91 -11.44 8.05 38.18
CA VAL A 91 -10.43 8.00 39.26
C VAL A 91 -10.45 9.31 40.04
N GLU A 92 -10.39 10.46 39.36
CA GLU A 92 -10.45 11.78 39.99
C GLU A 92 -11.70 11.95 40.87
N ARG A 93 -12.89 11.60 40.36
CA ARG A 93 -14.14 11.67 41.13
C ARG A 93 -14.13 10.81 42.40
N ILE A 94 -13.51 9.63 42.37
CA ILE A 94 -13.41 8.76 43.56
C ILE A 94 -12.41 9.36 44.55
N THR A 95 -11.28 9.86 44.05
CA THR A 95 -10.26 10.53 44.87
C THR A 95 -10.83 11.75 45.58
N ASP A 96 -11.58 12.60 44.88
CA ASP A 96 -12.25 13.77 45.46
C ASP A 96 -13.26 13.38 46.52
N ALA A 97 -14.06 12.34 46.27
CA ALA A 97 -15.03 11.83 47.24
C ALA A 97 -14.36 11.27 48.50
N MET A 98 -13.18 10.62 48.37
CA MET A 98 -12.41 10.13 49.51
C MET A 98 -11.76 11.25 50.32
N LEU A 99 -11.31 12.33 49.66
CA LEU A 99 -10.73 13.50 50.33
C LEU A 99 -11.77 14.34 51.07
N ALA A 100 -13.04 14.28 50.66
CA ALA A 100 -14.14 15.00 51.29
C ALA A 100 -14.72 14.30 52.54
N ASP A 101 -14.34 13.04 52.81
CA ASP A 101 -14.82 12.27 53.95
C ASP A 101 -13.82 12.34 55.13
N ASP A 102 -14.12 13.17 56.13
CA ASP A 102 -13.27 13.45 57.32
C ASP A 102 -13.12 12.24 58.28
N THR A 103 -13.69 11.09 57.96
CA THR A 103 -13.70 9.90 58.83
C THR A 103 -12.42 9.06 58.76
N GLY A 104 -11.50 9.37 57.84
CA GLY A 104 -10.11 8.88 57.84
C GLY A 104 -9.89 7.44 57.38
N ASP A 105 -10.94 6.65 57.13
CA ASP A 105 -10.82 5.28 56.63
C ASP A 105 -11.82 5.02 55.48
N ALA A 106 -11.29 4.91 54.25
CA ALA A 106 -12.12 4.72 53.06
C ALA A 106 -12.69 3.29 53.03
N PRO A 107 -13.99 3.09 52.74
CA PRO A 107 -14.58 1.76 52.76
C PRO A 107 -13.86 0.80 51.79
N ALA A 108 -13.66 -0.45 52.21
CA ALA A 108 -12.90 -1.45 51.43
C ALA A 108 -13.41 -1.65 49.99
N ALA A 109 -14.72 -1.45 49.75
CA ALA A 109 -15.31 -1.50 48.42
C ALA A 109 -14.82 -0.35 47.49
N PHE A 110 -14.62 0.85 48.03
CA PHE A 110 -14.07 1.99 47.30
C PHE A 110 -12.60 1.76 46.97
N MET A 111 -11.80 1.32 47.95
CA MET A 111 -10.39 0.99 47.73
C MET A 111 -10.20 -0.09 46.67
N ARG A 112 -11.06 -1.12 46.66
CA ARG A 112 -11.06 -2.14 45.60
C ARG A 112 -11.38 -1.53 44.24
N ARG A 113 -12.41 -0.68 44.14
CA ARG A 113 -12.82 -0.06 42.88
C ARG A 113 -11.79 0.92 42.32
N ALA A 114 -11.12 1.68 43.19
CA ALA A 114 -10.03 2.56 42.81
C ALA A 114 -8.88 1.77 42.16
N ARG A 115 -8.44 0.67 42.81
CA ARG A 115 -7.39 -0.21 42.26
C ARG A 115 -7.78 -0.83 40.92
N GLU A 116 -9.03 -1.25 40.75
CA GLU A 116 -9.53 -1.76 39.46
C GLU A 116 -9.45 -0.70 38.35
N LEU A 117 -9.84 0.54 38.65
CA LEU A 117 -9.80 1.65 37.70
C LEU A 117 -8.36 2.07 37.37
N GLU A 118 -7.46 2.09 38.35
CA GLU A 118 -6.03 2.35 38.14
C GLU A 118 -5.37 1.28 37.26
N ALA A 119 -5.69 -0.01 37.50
CA ALA A 119 -5.22 -1.09 36.64
C ALA A 119 -5.74 -0.94 35.21
N SER A 120 -7.04 -0.64 35.06
CA SER A 120 -7.64 -0.40 33.75
C SER A 120 -7.03 0.81 33.03
N LEU A 121 -6.72 1.88 33.78
CA LEU A 121 -6.07 3.07 33.23
C LEU A 121 -4.66 2.75 32.73
N ALA A 122 -3.88 1.95 33.47
CA ALA A 122 -2.54 1.54 33.05
C ALA A 122 -2.58 0.70 31.76
N GLU A 123 -3.52 -0.24 31.65
CA GLU A 123 -3.73 -1.04 30.44
C GLU A 123 -4.14 -0.17 29.24
N GLN A 124 -5.08 0.76 29.45
CA GLN A 124 -5.53 1.68 28.40
C GLN A 124 -4.43 2.63 27.94
N GLN A 125 -3.56 3.10 28.86
CA GLN A 125 -2.42 3.93 28.51
C GLN A 125 -1.40 3.15 27.68
N ALA A 126 -1.14 1.88 28.01
CA ALA A 126 -0.30 1.02 27.20
C ALA A 126 -0.88 0.78 25.79
N GLU A 127 -2.21 0.68 25.65
CA GLU A 127 -2.89 0.61 24.34
C GLU A 127 -2.66 1.91 23.53
N VAL A 128 -2.77 3.08 24.16
CA VAL A 128 -2.49 4.38 23.53
C VAL A 128 -1.04 4.45 23.05
N ASP A 129 -0.08 4.12 23.91
CA ASP A 129 1.35 4.19 23.59
C ASP A 129 1.71 3.25 22.42
N ALA A 130 1.12 2.04 22.40
CA ALA A 130 1.31 1.08 21.32
C ALA A 130 0.73 1.59 19.98
N LEU A 131 -0.48 2.18 20.01
CA LEU A 131 -1.11 2.75 18.82
C LEU A 131 -0.36 3.98 18.29
N GLU A 132 0.20 4.82 19.17
CA GLU A 132 1.05 5.95 18.79
C GLU A 132 2.33 5.49 18.10
N LEU A 133 2.98 4.45 18.65
CA LEU A 133 4.18 3.86 18.05
C LEU A 133 3.88 3.25 16.66
N GLU A 134 2.77 2.53 16.52
CA GLU A 134 2.37 1.95 15.24
C GLU A 134 2.04 3.04 14.20
N LEU A 135 1.31 4.08 14.60
CA LEU A 135 0.98 5.20 13.73
C LEU A 135 2.26 5.94 13.27
N ALA A 136 3.22 6.16 14.16
CA ALA A 136 4.50 6.77 13.82
C ALA A 136 5.32 5.90 12.84
N ALA A 137 5.27 4.57 12.98
CA ALA A 137 5.93 3.67 12.05
C ALA A 137 5.31 3.72 10.65
N VAL A 138 3.97 3.78 10.56
CA VAL A 138 3.23 3.86 9.29
C VAL A 138 3.43 5.23 8.62
N ALA A 139 3.48 6.31 9.39
CA ALA A 139 3.67 7.68 8.91
C ALA A 139 5.09 7.99 8.41
N SER A 140 6.04 7.05 8.50
CA SER A 140 7.40 7.27 7.99
C SER A 140 7.41 7.36 6.45
N SER A 141 7.61 8.56 5.91
CA SER A 141 7.82 8.76 4.47
C SER A 141 9.02 7.92 3.99
N PRO A 142 9.02 7.41 2.75
CA PRO A 142 10.18 6.72 2.19
C PRO A 142 11.38 7.65 2.21
N THR A 143 12.54 7.10 2.59
CA THR A 143 13.77 7.88 2.54
C THR A 143 14.14 8.18 1.08
N PRO A 144 14.76 9.34 0.79
CA PRO A 144 15.28 9.65 -0.55
C PRO A 144 16.17 8.55 -1.15
N ALA A 145 16.81 7.75 -0.29
CA ALA A 145 17.62 6.60 -0.67
C ALA A 145 16.84 5.51 -1.43
N VAL A 146 15.54 5.31 -1.12
CA VAL A 146 14.73 4.28 -1.79
C VAL A 146 14.42 4.69 -3.23
N ALA A 147 13.96 5.93 -3.45
CA ALA A 147 13.70 6.45 -4.79
C ALA A 147 14.97 6.45 -5.66
N LYS A 148 16.12 6.80 -5.06
CA LYS A 148 17.41 6.69 -5.72
C LYS A 148 17.74 5.24 -6.12
N ALA A 149 17.48 4.26 -5.27
CA ALA A 149 17.72 2.85 -5.59
C ALA A 149 16.87 2.38 -6.79
N TRP A 150 15.64 2.88 -6.93
CA TRP A 150 14.82 2.64 -8.12
C TRP A 150 15.41 3.30 -9.37
N ALA A 151 15.80 4.57 -9.27
CA ALA A 151 16.39 5.32 -10.38
C ALA A 151 17.68 4.68 -10.91
N ASP A 152 18.56 4.24 -10.00
CA ASP A 152 19.86 3.65 -10.33
C ASP A 152 19.71 2.31 -11.10
N LEU A 153 18.56 1.63 -11.00
CA LEU A 153 18.29 0.35 -11.68
C LEU A 153 17.59 0.50 -13.03
N GLN A 154 17.05 1.68 -13.34
CA GLN A 154 16.13 1.88 -14.45
C GLN A 154 16.71 1.48 -15.81
N GLU A 155 17.88 1.99 -16.16
CA GLU A 155 18.54 1.67 -17.44
C GLU A 155 18.93 0.20 -17.52
N GLY A 156 19.40 -0.40 -16.42
CA GLY A 156 19.72 -1.84 -16.37
C GLY A 156 18.48 -2.72 -16.60
N VAL A 157 17.36 -2.39 -15.98
CA VAL A 157 16.08 -3.10 -16.19
C VAL A 157 15.62 -2.98 -17.65
N LYS A 158 15.70 -1.78 -18.23
CA LYS A 158 15.36 -1.52 -19.64
C LYS A 158 16.26 -2.28 -20.60
N GLY A 159 17.56 -2.36 -20.30
CA GLY A 159 18.57 -3.13 -21.04
C GLY A 159 18.51 -4.64 -20.82
N LEU A 160 17.58 -5.14 -20.01
CA LEU A 160 17.45 -6.54 -19.63
C LEU A 160 18.65 -7.11 -18.86
N ASP A 161 19.43 -6.26 -18.20
CA ASP A 161 20.56 -6.66 -17.36
C ASP A 161 20.10 -7.60 -16.23
N TYR A 162 20.83 -8.69 -16.05
CA TYR A 162 20.41 -9.75 -15.14
C TYR A 162 20.42 -9.31 -13.67
N ASP A 163 21.49 -8.63 -13.25
CA ASP A 163 21.67 -8.19 -11.87
C ASP A 163 20.71 -7.07 -11.51
N ALA A 164 20.57 -6.08 -12.41
CA ALA A 164 19.62 -4.99 -12.24
C ALA A 164 18.18 -5.52 -12.10
N ARG A 165 17.80 -6.50 -12.91
CA ARG A 165 16.46 -7.13 -12.83
C ARG A 165 16.27 -7.94 -11.56
N THR A 166 17.32 -8.58 -11.06
CA THR A 166 17.24 -9.32 -9.79
C THR A 166 17.03 -8.36 -8.62
N LYS A 167 17.78 -7.26 -8.58
CA LYS A 167 17.58 -6.20 -7.58
C LYS A 167 16.22 -5.52 -7.70
N ALA A 168 15.76 -5.24 -8.92
CA ALA A 168 14.45 -4.64 -9.15
C ALA A 168 13.31 -5.55 -8.67
N ARG A 169 13.41 -6.88 -8.87
CA ARG A 169 12.43 -7.83 -8.31
C ARG A 169 12.36 -7.76 -6.79
N GLN A 170 13.51 -7.62 -6.13
CA GLN A 170 13.55 -7.46 -4.67
C GLN A 170 12.87 -6.15 -4.24
N LEU A 171 13.18 -5.02 -4.91
CA LEU A 171 12.52 -3.74 -4.62
C LEU A 171 11.00 -3.80 -4.84
N VAL A 172 10.53 -4.45 -5.91
CA VAL A 172 9.10 -4.68 -6.14
C VAL A 172 8.49 -5.48 -4.98
N ALA A 173 9.14 -6.57 -4.57
CA ALA A 173 8.67 -7.42 -3.48
C ALA A 173 8.65 -6.69 -2.13
N ASP A 174 9.56 -5.74 -1.90
CA ASP A 174 9.64 -4.97 -0.66
C ASP A 174 8.68 -3.77 -0.63
N THR A 175 8.34 -3.23 -1.80
CA THR A 175 7.48 -2.04 -1.94
C THR A 175 6.00 -2.40 -1.97
N PHE A 176 5.63 -3.40 -2.77
CA PHE A 176 4.24 -3.70 -3.09
C PHE A 176 3.75 -4.95 -2.38
N GLU A 177 2.52 -4.88 -1.87
CA GLU A 177 1.76 -6.04 -1.45
C GLU A 177 1.10 -6.71 -2.66
N ARG A 178 0.52 -5.89 -3.54
CA ARG A 178 -0.20 -6.35 -4.73
C ARG A 178 -0.12 -5.32 -5.85
N ILE A 179 0.01 -5.81 -7.08
CA ILE A 179 -0.13 -5.00 -8.30
C ILE A 179 -1.25 -5.63 -9.14
N THR A 180 -2.33 -4.89 -9.33
CA THR A 180 -3.47 -5.32 -10.16
C THR A 180 -3.39 -4.63 -11.51
N ILE A 181 -3.65 -5.39 -12.58
CA ILE A 181 -3.45 -4.90 -13.95
C ILE A 181 -4.75 -5.05 -14.72
N TYR A 182 -5.33 -3.91 -15.08
CA TYR A 182 -6.46 -3.82 -15.98
C TYR A 182 -5.91 -3.59 -17.37
N HIS A 183 -5.64 -4.71 -18.07
CA HIS A 183 -4.97 -4.66 -19.36
C HIS A 183 -5.81 -4.07 -20.52
N ARG A 184 -7.04 -3.64 -20.24
CA ARG A 184 -7.93 -2.90 -21.16
C ARG A 184 -8.35 -1.53 -20.58
N GLY A 185 -7.76 -1.11 -19.46
CA GLY A 185 -8.25 0.00 -18.64
C GLY A 185 -9.48 -0.38 -17.80
N THR A 186 -9.81 0.48 -16.83
CA THR A 186 -11.02 0.48 -16.02
C THR A 186 -12.07 1.43 -16.58
N GLU A 187 -11.67 2.43 -17.36
CA GLU A 187 -12.59 3.31 -18.07
C GLU A 187 -13.18 2.64 -19.32
N PRO A 188 -14.48 2.78 -19.59
CA PRO A 188 -15.11 2.28 -20.81
C PRO A 188 -14.70 3.14 -22.03
N GLU A 189 -13.47 3.01 -22.50
CA GLU A 189 -12.99 3.67 -23.71
C GLU A 189 -13.44 2.90 -24.98
N GLN A 190 -13.97 3.61 -25.97
CA GLN A 190 -14.43 3.03 -27.24
C GLN A 190 -13.29 2.64 -28.21
N THR A 191 -12.04 2.94 -27.89
CA THR A 191 -10.93 2.80 -28.84
C THR A 191 -10.35 1.38 -28.85
N ARG A 192 -10.13 0.86 -30.07
CA ARG A 192 -9.54 -0.47 -30.27
C ARG A 192 -8.17 -0.58 -29.58
N SER A 193 -7.98 -1.73 -28.95
CA SER A 193 -6.89 -2.22 -28.06
C SER A 193 -5.41 -1.84 -28.28
N TRP A 194 -5.01 -1.04 -29.27
CA TRP A 194 -3.61 -0.68 -29.54
C TRP A 194 -3.24 0.76 -29.17
N ASN A 195 -4.22 1.67 -29.05
CA ASN A 195 -4.01 3.06 -28.61
C ASN A 195 -4.60 3.35 -27.21
N GLY A 196 -5.20 2.34 -26.59
CA GLY A 196 -5.85 2.46 -25.28
C GLY A 196 -4.86 2.48 -24.11
N THR A 197 -5.42 2.52 -22.92
CA THR A 197 -4.70 2.64 -21.65
C THR A 197 -4.55 1.27 -20.97
N ILE A 198 -3.53 1.11 -20.13
CA ILE A 198 -3.47 0.05 -19.13
C ILE A 198 -3.59 0.73 -17.78
N ASP A 199 -4.44 0.21 -16.90
CA ASP A 199 -4.52 0.73 -15.53
C ASP A 199 -3.85 -0.22 -14.56
N LEU A 200 -3.04 0.37 -13.69
CA LEU A 200 -2.30 -0.31 -12.63
C LEU A 200 -2.84 0.14 -11.28
N VAL A 201 -3.37 -0.78 -10.49
CA VAL A 201 -3.59 -0.53 -9.06
C VAL A 201 -2.36 -1.01 -8.32
N LEU A 202 -1.63 -0.06 -7.75
CA LEU A 202 -0.49 -0.30 -6.88
C LEU A 202 -0.96 -0.32 -5.44
N VAL A 203 -0.83 -1.46 -4.75
CA VAL A 203 -1.09 -1.59 -3.32
C VAL A 203 0.25 -1.72 -2.61
N ALA A 204 0.62 -0.70 -1.84
CA ALA A 204 1.86 -0.69 -1.08
C ALA A 204 1.72 -1.54 0.18
N LYS A 205 2.81 -2.17 0.64
CA LYS A 205 2.82 -2.93 1.90
C LYS A 205 2.48 -2.11 3.14
N ARG A 206 2.53 -0.78 3.04
CA ARG A 206 2.16 0.15 4.12
C ARG A 206 0.67 0.51 4.12
N GLY A 207 -0.14 -0.08 3.25
CA GLY A 207 -1.60 -0.03 3.29
C GLY A 207 -2.24 1.06 2.42
N SER A 208 -1.45 1.81 1.67
CA SER A 208 -1.87 2.83 0.72
C SER A 208 -2.01 2.26 -0.69
N SER A 209 -2.94 2.84 -1.47
CA SER A 209 -3.21 2.39 -2.83
C SER A 209 -3.31 3.54 -3.83
N ARG A 210 -2.84 3.29 -5.05
CA ARG A 210 -2.77 4.28 -6.13
C ARG A 210 -3.14 3.65 -7.46
N ILE A 211 -3.92 4.35 -8.27
CA ILE A 211 -4.19 3.98 -9.66
C ILE A 211 -3.27 4.78 -10.58
N LEU A 212 -2.59 4.08 -11.50
CA LEU A 212 -1.84 4.69 -12.59
C LEU A 212 -2.49 4.36 -13.93
N HIS A 213 -2.78 5.39 -14.71
CA HIS A 213 -3.21 5.28 -16.11
C HIS A 213 -1.99 5.41 -17.01
N ILE A 214 -1.65 4.35 -17.73
CA ILE A 214 -0.41 4.29 -18.52
C ILE A 214 -0.69 4.05 -20.00
N ASP A 215 0.12 4.68 -20.86
CA ASP A 215 0.10 4.41 -22.29
C ASP A 215 0.51 2.95 -22.56
N ARG A 216 -0.31 2.23 -23.33
CA ARG A 216 -0.11 0.80 -23.61
C ARG A 216 1.17 0.49 -24.40
N ARG A 217 1.74 1.45 -25.11
CA ARG A 217 2.93 1.27 -25.95
C ARG A 217 4.19 1.70 -25.22
N THR A 218 4.16 2.87 -24.60
CA THR A 218 5.36 3.49 -24.00
C THR A 218 5.48 3.17 -22.51
N GLY A 219 4.36 3.02 -21.81
CA GLY A 219 4.31 2.99 -20.35
C GLY A 219 4.42 4.37 -19.71
N GLU A 220 4.32 5.44 -20.51
CA GLU A 220 4.29 6.80 -20.00
C GLU A 220 3.02 7.03 -19.19
N TRP A 221 3.19 7.74 -18.08
CA TRP A 221 2.11 8.08 -17.18
C TRP A 221 1.24 9.17 -17.81
N ARG A 222 -0.07 8.91 -17.94
CA ARG A 222 -1.05 9.87 -18.46
C ARG A 222 -1.74 10.65 -17.35
N SER A 223 -2.15 9.95 -16.29
CA SER A 223 -2.80 10.50 -15.09
C SER A 223 -2.76 9.47 -13.95
N GLY A 224 -2.90 9.89 -12.70
CA GLY A 224 -2.98 8.97 -11.56
C GLY A 224 -3.85 9.53 -10.45
N GLU A 225 -4.63 8.64 -9.84
CA GLU A 225 -5.65 8.96 -8.85
C GLU A 225 -5.41 8.14 -7.56
N GLU A 226 -5.85 8.70 -6.43
CA GLU A 226 -5.93 7.97 -5.16
C GLU A 226 -7.09 6.98 -5.26
N ALA A 227 -6.87 5.74 -4.83
CA ALA A 227 -7.90 4.70 -4.87
C ALA A 227 -8.21 4.22 -3.47
N SER A 228 -9.49 4.26 -3.09
CA SER A 228 -9.99 3.53 -1.94
C SER A 228 -10.02 2.03 -2.28
N ILE A 229 -9.61 1.17 -1.34
CA ILE A 229 -9.72 -0.29 -1.52
C ILE A 229 -11.17 -0.72 -1.79
N PHE A 230 -12.15 0.06 -1.31
CA PHE A 230 -13.58 -0.20 -1.51
C PHE A 230 -14.05 0.10 -2.94
N ASP A 231 -13.46 1.08 -3.63
CA ASP A 231 -13.84 1.43 -5.02
C ASP A 231 -13.45 0.33 -6.03
N LEU A 232 -12.58 -0.60 -5.63
CA LEU A 232 -12.01 -1.64 -6.50
C LEU A 232 -12.61 -3.04 -6.27
N MET A 233 -13.52 -3.20 -5.30
CA MET A 233 -14.12 -4.49 -4.94
C MET A 233 -15.50 -4.74 -5.57
N ASP A 234 -16.12 -3.73 -6.20
CA ASP A 234 -17.49 -3.84 -6.76
C ASP A 234 -17.57 -4.21 -8.25
N HIS A 235 -16.47 -4.63 -8.89
CA HIS A 235 -16.46 -5.04 -10.31
C HIS A 235 -15.76 -6.39 -10.57
#